data_AF-A0A350YUW8-F1
#
_entry.id   AF-A0A350YUW8-F1
#
_cell.length_a   1.000
_cell.length_b   1.000
_cell.length_c   1.000
_cell.angle_alpha   90.00
_cell.angle_beta   90.00
_cell.angle_gamma   90.00
#
_symmetry.space_group_name_H-M   'P 1'
#
loop_
_entity.id
_entity.type
_entity.pdbx_description
1 polymer ?
#
loop_
_entity_poly.entity_id
_entity_poly.type
_entity_poly.pdbx_seq_one_letter_code
_entity_poly.pdbx_strand_id
1 'polypeptide(L)'
;MIKPAVNMIWIPSEKILFAGCLAKSMASRNLGNTRDGDTLNYTSTMRNVIKRFGEAQIVVPGHGNWGGLELLSLTLNLATQKH
;
A
#
# COMPACT_ATOMS: atom_id res chain seq x y z
N MET A 1 21.94 -4.45 -7.02
CA MET A 1 21.09 -5.17 -6.06
C MET A 1 19.65 -4.77 -6.31
N ILE A 2 18.90 -5.59 -7.06
CA ILE A 2 17.50 -5.31 -7.41
C ILE A 2 16.66 -5.67 -6.18
N LYS A 3 16.11 -4.66 -5.49
CA LYS A 3 15.09 -4.91 -4.45
C LYS A 3 13.86 -5.54 -5.12
N PRO A 4 13.16 -6.49 -4.48
CA PRO A 4 11.93 -7.04 -5.03
C PRO A 4 10.94 -5.89 -5.26
N ALA A 5 10.65 -5.60 -6.53
CA ALA A 5 9.70 -4.56 -6.88
C ALA A 5 8.30 -5.10 -6.59
N VAL A 6 7.61 -4.49 -5.62
CA VAL A 6 6.16 -4.63 -5.56
C VAL A 6 5.63 -3.89 -6.77
N ASN A 7 5.22 -4.63 -7.80
CA ASN A 7 4.69 -4.02 -9.02
C ASN A 7 3.29 -3.48 -8.73
N MET A 8 3.15 -2.16 -8.77
CA MET A 8 1.86 -1.47 -8.72
C MET A 8 1.43 -1.14 -10.15
N ILE A 9 0.13 -1.26 -10.44
CA ILE A 9 -0.44 -0.86 -11.73
C ILE A 9 -1.32 0.36 -11.50
N TRP A 10 -1.08 1.42 -12.26
CA TRP A 10 -1.86 2.66 -12.21
C TRP A 10 -2.60 2.85 -13.54
N ILE A 11 -3.91 3.08 -13.45
CA ILE A 11 -4.79 3.38 -14.59
C ILE A 11 -5.25 4.83 -14.46
N PRO A 12 -4.58 5.79 -15.13
CA PRO A 12 -4.84 7.22 -14.92
C PRO A 12 -6.25 7.67 -15.30
N SER A 13 -6.80 7.14 -16.40
CA SER A 13 -8.13 7.55 -16.89
C SER A 13 -9.24 7.25 -15.87
N GLU A 14 -9.12 6.12 -15.19
CA GLU A 14 -10.09 5.64 -14.21
C GLU A 14 -9.71 5.99 -12.76
N LYS A 15 -8.52 6.58 -12.57
CA LYS A 15 -7.93 6.84 -11.25
C LYS A 15 -7.88 5.60 -10.35
N ILE A 16 -7.54 4.43 -10.94
CA ILE A 16 -7.47 3.15 -10.23
C ILE A 16 -6.01 2.75 -9.97
N LEU A 17 -5.69 2.48 -8.71
CA LEU A 17 -4.41 1.93 -8.28
C LEU A 17 -4.56 0.47 -7.82
N PHE A 18 -3.90 -0.44 -8.53
CA PHE A 18 -3.66 -1.80 -8.03
C PHE A 18 -2.37 -1.78 -7.21
N ALA A 19 -2.52 -1.70 -5.88
CA ALA A 19 -1.41 -1.55 -4.95
C ALA A 19 -0.81 -2.91 -4.50
N GLY A 20 -1.50 -4.02 -4.79
CA GLY A 20 -1.05 -5.35 -4.40
C GLY A 20 -0.88 -5.50 -2.89
N CYS A 21 0.00 -6.41 -2.45
CA CYS A 21 0.19 -6.69 -1.03
C CYS A 21 0.77 -5.53 -0.21
N LEU A 22 1.25 -4.46 -0.88
CA LEU A 22 1.74 -3.25 -0.21
C LEU A 22 0.62 -2.51 0.52
N ALA A 23 -0.58 -2.38 -0.08
CA ALA A 23 -1.73 -1.80 0.59
C ALA A 23 -2.51 -2.86 1.37
N LYS A 24 -2.96 -2.49 2.56
CA LYS A 24 -3.80 -3.30 3.43
C LYS A 24 -5.25 -2.83 3.33
N SER A 25 -6.18 -3.78 3.38
CA SER A 25 -7.61 -3.49 3.43
C SER A 25 -8.03 -2.91 4.79
N MET A 26 -9.19 -2.24 4.84
CA MET A 26 -9.75 -1.64 6.07
C MET A 26 -9.96 -2.62 7.24
N ALA A 27 -10.10 -3.91 6.96
CA ALA A 27 -10.22 -4.94 7.98
C ALA A 27 -8.87 -5.32 8.62
N SER A 28 -7.74 -4.89 8.04
CA SER A 28 -6.41 -5.29 8.51
C SER A 28 -6.08 -4.67 9.86
N ARG A 29 -5.35 -5.43 10.69
CA ARG A 29 -4.88 -5.01 12.03
C ARG A 29 -3.35 -4.93 12.11
N ASN A 30 -2.65 -5.44 11.10
CA ASN A 30 -1.20 -5.46 10.98
C ASN A 30 -0.80 -5.53 9.49
N LEU A 31 0.50 -5.51 9.21
CA LEU A 31 1.05 -5.58 7.85
C LEU A 31 0.95 -6.98 7.21
N GLY A 32 0.52 -8.00 7.95
CA GLY A 32 0.51 -9.40 7.51
C GLY A 32 1.91 -10.02 7.55
N ASN A 33 2.22 -10.90 6.59
CA ASN A 33 3.53 -11.51 6.49
C ASN A 33 4.57 -10.50 5.97
N THR A 34 5.55 -10.16 6.81
CA THR A 34 6.63 -9.21 6.49
C THR A 34 8.00 -9.88 6.34
N ARG A 35 8.09 -11.22 6.41
CA ARG A 35 9.36 -11.96 6.43
C ARG A 35 10.27 -11.61 5.24
N ASP A 36 9.67 -11.47 4.07
CA ASP A 36 10.38 -11.22 2.81
C ASP A 36 10.31 -9.73 2.40
N GLY A 37 9.74 -8.87 3.26
CA GLY A 37 9.51 -7.45 3.01
C GLY A 37 10.52 -6.53 3.72
N ASP A 38 10.75 -5.35 3.15
CA ASP A 38 11.63 -4.31 3.73
C ASP A 38 10.84 -3.46 4.74
N THR A 39 10.72 -3.95 5.98
CA THR A 39 9.96 -3.27 7.05
C THR A 39 10.57 -1.92 7.45
N LEU A 40 11.89 -1.79 7.38
CA LEU A 40 12.60 -0.54 7.68
C LEU A 40 12.20 0.59 6.71
N ASN A 41 12.00 0.25 5.43
CA ASN A 41 11.61 1.22 4.40
C ASN A 41 10.10 1.24 4.10
N TYR A 42 9.27 0.51 4.85
CA TYR A 42 7.83 0.45 4.59
C TYR A 42 7.19 1.84 4.71
N THR A 43 7.48 2.56 5.80
CA THR A 43 6.93 3.90 6.05
C THR A 43 7.31 4.90 4.95
N SER A 44 8.58 4.93 4.54
CA SER A 44 9.04 5.83 3.46
C SER A 44 8.43 5.43 2.11
N THR A 45 8.31 4.13 1.83
CA THR A 45 7.63 3.61 0.64
C THR A 45 6.18 4.07 0.58
N MET A 46 5.42 3.93 1.67
CA MET A 46 4.02 4.36 1.73
C MET A 46 3.85 5.87 1.54
N ARG A 47 4.74 6.70 2.10
CA ARG A 47 4.73 8.15 1.83
C ARG A 47 4.94 8.47 0.35
N ASN A 48 5.84 7.76 -0.33
CA ASN A 48 6.07 7.92 -1.76
C ASN A 48 4.86 7.48 -2.59
N VAL A 49 4.20 6.38 -2.21
CA VAL A 49 2.97 5.89 -2.86
C VAL A 49 1.84 6.91 -2.74
N ILE A 50 1.59 7.40 -1.52
CA ILE A 50 0.56 8.43 -1.27
C ILE A 50 0.85 9.69 -2.08
N LYS A 51 2.13 10.13 -2.13
CA LYS A 51 2.52 11.30 -2.93
C LYS A 51 2.30 11.09 -4.43
N ARG A 52 2.60 9.89 -4.95
CA ARG A 52 2.52 9.58 -6.39
C ARG A 52 1.11 9.30 -6.88
N PHE A 53 0.26 8.73 -6.03
CA PHE A 53 -1.08 8.26 -6.39
C PHE A 53 -2.17 8.90 -5.51
N GLY A 54 -1.92 10.12 -5.02
CA GLY A 54 -2.85 10.86 -4.17
C GLY A 54 -4.17 11.26 -4.86
N GLU A 55 -4.28 11.02 -6.17
CA GLU A 55 -5.51 11.22 -6.95
C GLU A 55 -6.31 9.93 -7.16
N ALA A 56 -5.86 8.79 -6.63
CA ALA A 56 -6.58 7.52 -6.77
C ALA A 56 -7.97 7.61 -6.15
N GLN A 57 -8.98 7.20 -6.92
CA GLN A 57 -10.36 7.04 -6.43
C GLN A 57 -10.62 5.62 -5.95
N ILE A 58 -9.97 4.64 -6.58
CA ILE A 58 -10.05 3.22 -6.22
C ILE A 58 -8.64 2.70 -5.96
N VAL A 59 -8.47 2.02 -4.83
CA VAL A 59 -7.25 1.32 -4.44
C VAL A 59 -7.60 -0.15 -4.22
N VAL A 60 -6.94 -1.03 -4.98
CA VAL A 60 -7.12 -2.49 -4.90
C VAL A 60 -5.94 -3.09 -4.15
N PRO A 61 -6.12 -3.58 -2.91
CA PRO A 61 -5.09 -4.28 -2.16
C PRO A 61 -4.93 -5.72 -2.67
N GLY A 62 -3.84 -6.38 -2.28
CA GLY A 62 -3.61 -7.79 -2.64
C GLY A 62 -4.55 -8.75 -1.92
N HIS A 63 -5.10 -8.36 -0.76
CA HIS A 63 -6.04 -9.15 0.02
C HIS A 63 -7.12 -8.29 0.68
N GLY A 64 -8.35 -8.83 0.73
CA GLY A 64 -9.52 -8.16 1.29
C GLY A 64 -10.20 -7.21 0.30
N ASN A 65 -11.13 -6.40 0.81
CA ASN A 65 -11.92 -5.50 -0.02
C ASN A 65 -11.08 -4.29 -0.49
N TRP A 66 -11.38 -3.85 -1.71
CA TRP A 66 -10.91 -2.57 -2.24
C TRP A 66 -11.61 -1.40 -1.52
N GLY A 67 -11.07 -0.20 -1.72
CA GLY A 67 -11.61 1.06 -1.21
C GLY A 67 -10.96 2.22 -1.93
N GLY A 68 -10.75 3.35 -1.26
CA GLY A 68 -10.03 4.52 -1.76
C GLY A 68 -8.71 4.78 -1.05
N LEU A 69 -8.32 6.06 -0.99
CA LEU A 69 -7.08 6.52 -0.36
C LEU A 69 -6.99 6.17 1.14
N GLU A 70 -8.11 5.89 1.80
CA GLU A 70 -8.14 5.45 3.19
C GLU A 70 -7.36 4.15 3.42
N LEU A 71 -7.25 3.27 2.42
CA LEU A 71 -6.41 2.07 2.49
C LEU A 71 -4.92 2.44 2.61
N LEU A 72 -4.47 3.46 1.87
CA LEU A 72 -3.08 3.92 1.90
C LEU A 72 -2.77 4.59 3.25
N SER A 73 -3.69 5.41 3.76
CA SER A 73 -3.59 6.05 5.06
C SER A 73 -3.56 5.04 6.21
N LEU A 74 -4.47 4.05 6.21
CA LEU A 74 -4.46 2.95 7.18
C LEU A 74 -3.13 2.20 7.12
N THR A 75 -2.67 1.85 5.93
CA THR A 75 -1.43 1.09 5.74
C THR A 75 -0.22 1.87 6.26
N LEU A 76 -0.15 3.18 6.01
CA LEU A 76 0.88 4.04 6.58
C LEU A 76 0.84 4.02 8.11
N ASN A 77 -0.36 4.12 8.70
CA ASN A 77 -0.52 4.05 10.15
C ASN A 77 -0.01 2.72 10.71
N LEU A 78 -0.39 1.59 10.10
CA LEU A 78 0.10 0.26 10.47
C LEU A 78 1.64 0.16 10.36
N ALA A 79 2.24 0.76 9.32
CA ALA A 79 3.69 0.77 9.14
C ALA A 79 4.44 1.63 10.16
N THR A 80 3.77 2.60 10.79
CA THR A 80 4.35 3.45 11.84
C THR A 80 4.14 2.93 13.26
N GLN A 81 3.28 1.92 13.44
CA GLN A 81 3.11 1.28 14.75
C GLN A 81 4.39 0.50 15.08
N LYS A 82 4.95 0.73 16.28
CA LYS A 82 6.07 -0.07 16.79
C LYS A 82 5.58 -1.51 16.99
N HIS A 83 6.25 -2.45 16.35
CA HIS A 83 6.11 -3.89 16.57
C HIS A 83 7.12 -4.36 17.63
#